data_AF-A0A3N5TEA4-F1
#
_entry.id   AF-A0A3N5TEA4-F1
#
_cell.length_a   1.000
_cell.length_b   1.000
_cell.length_c   1.000
_cell.angle_alpha   90.00
_cell.angle_beta   90.00
_cell.angle_gamma   90.00
#
_symmetry.space_group_name_H-M   'P 1'
#
loop_
_entity.id
_entity.type
_entity.pdbx_description
1 polymer ?
#
loop_
_entity_poly.entity_id
_entity_poly.type
_entity_poly.pdbx_seq_one_letter_code
_entity_poly.pdbx_strand_id
1 'polypeptide(L)'
;MAVQKRTLAPSINPQIIILVIGLLGVLLAAVFGFLTTQQPAVAVLGVVALVAVAFSLRHQELATLIFVLMLFTNSATIAVRFHGIPYVVGAIFPLLLLVPFMHYVVLRRERLIFTKLMGLLAVLLLIQILGTMNAFDVRLASAGLFNFLIEGVVIYFLLVNAIRTRKTLSRAVLIVLVSAI
;
A
#
# COMPACT_ATOMS: atom_id res chain seq x y z
N MET A 1 -28.90 -40.54 28.77
CA MET A 1 -28.83 -39.92 27.43
C MET A 1 -28.70 -38.41 27.63
N ALA A 2 -27.48 -37.87 27.72
CA ALA A 2 -27.24 -36.44 27.95
C ALA A 2 -26.75 -35.80 26.65
N VAL A 3 -27.60 -34.97 26.05
CA VAL A 3 -27.29 -34.19 24.85
C VAL A 3 -26.33 -33.07 25.23
N GLN A 4 -25.04 -33.27 24.92
CA GLN A 4 -23.98 -32.29 25.11
C GLN A 4 -24.20 -31.12 24.14
N LYS A 5 -24.86 -30.05 24.61
CA LYS A 5 -24.89 -28.76 23.93
C LYS A 5 -23.45 -28.25 23.82
N ARG A 6 -22.79 -28.48 22.69
CA ARG A 6 -21.60 -27.72 22.27
C ARG A 6 -22.04 -26.26 22.16
N THR A 7 -21.80 -25.48 23.20
CA THR A 7 -21.78 -24.02 23.13
C THR A 7 -20.68 -23.66 22.13
N LEU A 8 -21.08 -23.44 20.88
CA LEU A 8 -20.23 -22.86 19.85
C LEU A 8 -19.87 -21.46 20.34
N ALA A 9 -18.68 -21.31 20.93
CA ALA A 9 -18.10 -20.00 21.15
C ALA A 9 -18.11 -19.27 19.79
N PRO A 10 -18.52 -17.99 19.72
CA PRO A 10 -18.50 -17.26 18.46
C PRO A 10 -17.06 -17.28 17.94
N SER A 11 -16.83 -18.01 16.84
CA SER A 11 -15.54 -18.02 16.18
C SER A 11 -15.32 -16.61 15.65
N ILE A 12 -14.51 -15.83 16.36
CA ILE A 12 -14.18 -14.46 15.96
C ILE A 12 -13.58 -14.55 14.57
N ASN A 13 -14.27 -13.97 13.59
CA ASN A 13 -13.84 -13.99 12.21
C ASN A 13 -12.43 -13.37 12.15
N PRO A 14 -11.40 -14.06 11.62
CA PRO A 14 -10.04 -13.55 11.57
C PRO A 14 -9.93 -12.19 10.86
N GLN A 15 -10.88 -11.88 9.97
CA GLN A 15 -11.00 -10.58 9.33
C GLN A 15 -11.29 -9.44 10.32
N ILE A 16 -12.10 -9.70 11.35
CA ILE A 16 -12.42 -8.71 12.39
C ILE A 16 -11.19 -8.43 13.25
N ILE A 17 -10.41 -9.46 13.60
CA ILE A 17 -9.19 -9.31 14.40
C ILE A 17 -8.19 -8.40 13.70
N ILE A 18 -7.98 -8.59 12.40
CA ILE A 18 -7.02 -7.80 11.63
C ILE A 18 -7.54 -6.41 11.30
N LEU A 19 -8.86 -6.27 11.14
CA LEU A 19 -9.48 -4.96 11.06
C LEU A 19 -9.22 -4.18 12.35
N VAL A 20 -9.40 -4.80 13.51
CA VAL A 20 -9.13 -4.19 14.81
C VAL A 20 -7.64 -3.89 15.00
N ILE A 21 -6.74 -4.82 14.69
CA ILE A 21 -5.28 -4.61 14.80
C ILE A 21 -4.80 -3.53 13.83
N GLY A 22 -5.26 -3.54 12.58
CA GLY A 22 -4.91 -2.55 11.57
C GLY A 22 -5.43 -1.17 11.93
N LEU A 23 -6.69 -1.06 12.37
CA LEU A 23 -7.25 0.18 12.90
C LEU A 23 -6.44 0.68 14.10
N LEU A 24 -6.16 -0.19 15.08
CA LEU A 24 -5.37 0.15 16.26
C LEU A 24 -3.97 0.62 15.91
N GLY A 25 -3.27 -0.06 14.99
CA GLY A 25 -1.93 0.33 14.57
C GLY A 25 -1.89 1.71 13.92
N VAL A 26 -2.87 2.01 13.05
CA VAL A 26 -2.97 3.33 12.42
C VAL A 26 -3.38 4.40 13.43
N LEU A 27 -4.29 4.09 14.36
CA LEU A 27 -4.68 4.99 15.45
C LEU A 27 -3.48 5.32 16.34
N LEU A 28 -2.69 4.32 16.71
CA LEU A 28 -1.48 4.50 17.51
C LEU A 28 -0.46 5.36 16.77
N ALA A 29 -0.19 5.07 15.49
CA ALA A 29 0.73 5.88 14.68
C ALA A 29 0.25 7.34 14.55
N ALA A 30 -1.05 7.55 14.36
CA ALA A 30 -1.66 8.88 14.28
C ALA A 30 -1.52 9.67 15.59
N VAL A 31 -1.86 9.03 16.72
CA VAL A 31 -1.76 9.63 18.06
C VAL A 31 -0.31 9.93 18.39
N PHE A 32 0.61 8.99 18.14
CA PHE A 32 2.04 9.20 18.42
C PHE A 32 2.63 10.30 17.55
N GLY A 33 2.26 10.34 16.26
CA GLY A 33 2.66 11.40 15.34
C GLY A 33 2.13 12.78 15.76
N PHE A 34 0.88 12.87 16.20
CA PHE A 34 0.30 14.10 16.74
C PHE A 34 1.00 14.55 18.03
N LEU A 35 1.22 13.64 18.99
CA LEU A 35 1.85 13.95 20.26
C LEU A 35 3.31 14.41 20.11
N THR A 36 4.03 13.87 19.13
CA THR A 36 5.45 14.20 18.89
C THR A 36 5.64 15.48 18.08
N THR A 37 4.78 15.74 17.09
CA THR A 37 4.96 16.88 16.19
C THR A 37 4.10 18.09 16.55
N GLN A 38 3.04 17.91 17.35
CA GLN A 38 1.98 18.89 17.64
C GLN A 38 1.35 19.52 16.39
N GLN A 39 1.54 18.90 15.22
CA GLN A 39 0.99 19.40 13.96
C GLN A 39 -0.37 18.76 13.70
N PRO A 40 -1.44 19.56 13.54
CA PRO A 40 -2.78 19.03 13.27
C PRO A 40 -2.85 18.25 11.95
N ALA A 41 -1.95 18.54 11.00
CA ALA A 41 -1.84 17.80 9.75
C ALA A 41 -1.57 16.30 9.95
N VAL A 42 -0.78 15.93 10.96
CA VAL A 42 -0.44 14.51 11.22
C VAL A 42 -1.65 13.73 11.74
N ALA A 43 -2.50 14.37 12.54
CA ALA A 43 -3.76 13.76 12.98
C ALA A 43 -4.71 13.51 11.80
N VAL A 44 -4.85 14.49 10.89
CA VAL A 44 -5.67 14.35 9.67
C VAL A 44 -5.16 13.20 8.80
N LEU A 45 -3.84 13.11 8.61
CA LEU A 45 -3.20 12.01 7.87
C LEU A 45 -3.51 10.65 8.49
N GLY A 46 -3.45 10.56 9.81
CA GLY A 46 -3.81 9.37 10.56
C GLY A 46 -5.25 8.94 10.30
N VAL A 47 -6.20 9.87 10.32
CA VAL A 47 -7.61 9.61 10.02
C VAL A 47 -7.80 9.15 8.57
N VAL A 48 -7.16 9.82 7.60
CA VAL A 48 -7.23 9.44 6.18
C VAL A 48 -6.68 8.03 5.97
N ALA A 49 -5.53 7.71 6.56
CA ALA A 49 -4.95 6.37 6.51
C ALA A 49 -5.90 5.33 7.13
N LEU A 50 -6.56 5.68 8.23
CA LEU A 50 -7.53 4.82 8.91
C LEU A 50 -8.72 4.49 8.02
N VAL A 51 -9.30 5.51 7.39
CA VAL A 51 -10.41 5.36 6.45
C VAL A 51 -9.98 4.55 5.22
N ALA A 52 -8.81 4.82 4.67
CA ALA A 52 -8.25 4.08 3.53
C ALA A 52 -8.05 2.60 3.87
N VAL A 53 -7.55 2.29 5.08
CA VAL A 53 -7.36 0.91 5.56
C VAL A 53 -8.70 0.21 5.77
N ALA A 54 -9.64 0.86 6.45
CA ALA A 54 -10.98 0.30 6.68
C ALA A 54 -11.72 0.03 5.36
N PHE A 55 -11.63 0.96 4.39
CA PHE A 55 -12.17 0.81 3.05
C PHE A 55 -11.53 -0.36 2.31
N SER A 56 -10.20 -0.44 2.32
CA SER A 56 -9.45 -1.48 1.60
C SER A 56 -9.68 -2.89 2.15
N LEU A 57 -9.93 -3.01 3.45
CA LEU A 57 -10.27 -4.29 4.06
C LEU A 57 -11.60 -4.83 3.58
N ARG A 58 -12.60 -3.96 3.35
CA ARG A 58 -13.92 -4.34 2.84
C ARG A 58 -13.93 -4.53 1.32
N HIS A 59 -13.15 -3.73 0.60
CA HIS A 59 -13.19 -3.66 -0.86
C HIS A 59 -11.80 -3.81 -1.48
N GLN A 60 -11.15 -4.96 -1.26
CA GLN A 60 -9.78 -5.25 -1.74
C GLN A 60 -9.61 -5.06 -3.26
N GLU A 61 -10.62 -5.47 -4.03
CA GLU A 61 -10.61 -5.29 -5.48
C GLU A 61 -10.68 -3.80 -5.85
N LEU A 62 -11.58 -3.03 -5.22
CA LEU A 62 -11.72 -1.59 -5.50
C LEU A 62 -10.48 -0.81 -5.05
N ALA A 63 -9.89 -1.14 -3.90
CA ALA A 63 -8.66 -0.52 -3.42
C ALA A 63 -7.52 -0.68 -4.43
N THR A 64 -7.37 -1.89 -4.98
CA THR A 64 -6.36 -2.17 -6.01
C THR A 64 -6.66 -1.39 -7.30
N LEU A 65 -7.91 -1.34 -7.73
CA LEU A 65 -8.33 -0.63 -8.95
C LEU A 65 -8.17 0.90 -8.84
N ILE A 66 -8.54 1.49 -7.70
CA ILE A 66 -8.36 2.91 -7.40
C ILE A 66 -6.86 3.24 -7.38
N PHE A 67 -6.05 2.39 -6.75
CA PHE A 67 -4.60 2.57 -6.77
C PHE A 67 -4.04 2.54 -8.20
N VAL A 68 -4.45 1.58 -9.04
CA VAL A 68 -4.02 1.51 -10.45
C VAL A 68 -4.39 2.77 -11.21
N LEU A 69 -5.63 3.25 -11.05
CA LEU A 69 -6.08 4.50 -11.66
C LEU A 69 -5.20 5.68 -11.21
N MET A 70 -4.95 5.78 -9.91
CA MET A 70 -4.16 6.86 -9.33
C MET A 70 -2.70 6.83 -9.79
N LEU A 71 -2.12 5.63 -9.89
CA LEU A 71 -0.76 5.40 -10.36
C LEU A 71 -0.62 5.84 -11.83
N PHE A 72 -1.54 5.42 -12.70
CA PHE A 72 -1.44 5.71 -14.13
C PHE A 72 -1.75 7.16 -14.48
N THR A 73 -2.72 7.77 -13.80
CA THR A 73 -3.00 9.22 -13.96
C THR A 73 -1.94 10.10 -13.29
N ASN A 74 -0.99 9.50 -12.56
CA ASN A 74 -0.04 10.20 -11.70
C ASN A 74 -0.71 11.19 -10.73
N SER A 75 -1.97 10.91 -10.36
CA SER A 75 -2.81 11.82 -9.58
C SER A 75 -2.21 12.16 -8.21
N ALA A 76 -1.50 11.21 -7.58
CA ALA A 76 -0.84 11.43 -6.30
C ALA A 76 0.25 12.51 -6.39
N THR A 77 1.09 12.47 -7.43
CA THR A 77 2.11 13.49 -7.65
C THR A 77 1.49 14.82 -8.05
N ILE A 78 0.43 14.79 -8.86
CA ILE A 78 -0.28 16.02 -9.28
C ILE A 78 -0.92 16.71 -8.07
N ALA A 79 -1.55 15.94 -7.19
CA ALA A 79 -2.11 16.40 -5.93
C ALA A 79 -1.05 17.10 -5.08
N VAL A 80 0.10 16.44 -4.87
CA VAL A 80 1.18 16.99 -4.03
C VAL A 80 1.83 18.23 -4.66
N ARG A 81 2.14 18.19 -5.96
CA ARG A 81 2.90 19.27 -6.63
C ARG A 81 2.05 20.48 -6.98
N PHE A 82 0.77 20.29 -7.36
CA PHE A 82 -0.06 21.37 -7.89
C PHE A 82 -1.21 21.80 -6.96
N HIS A 83 -1.66 20.94 -6.04
CA HIS A 83 -2.81 21.24 -5.16
C HIS A 83 -2.39 21.54 -3.71
N GLY A 84 -1.08 21.73 -3.46
CA GLY A 84 -0.56 22.05 -2.14
C GLY A 84 -0.72 20.93 -1.11
N ILE A 85 -1.03 19.71 -1.57
CA ILE A 85 -1.20 18.56 -0.70
C ILE A 85 0.17 18.16 -0.12
N PRO A 86 0.30 17.98 1.20
CA PRO A 86 1.58 17.60 1.80
C PRO A 86 2.16 16.32 1.19
N TYR A 87 3.48 16.27 0.98
CA TYR A 87 4.18 15.09 0.42
C TYR A 87 3.88 13.80 1.19
N VAL A 88 3.67 13.92 2.51
CA VAL A 88 3.33 12.80 3.39
C VAL A 88 2.00 12.13 3.00
N VAL A 89 1.04 12.88 2.44
CA VAL A 89 -0.21 12.32 1.90
C VAL A 89 0.09 11.42 0.70
N GLY A 90 0.99 11.85 -0.18
CA GLY A 90 1.47 11.06 -1.33
C GLY A 90 2.07 9.73 -0.90
N ALA A 91 2.82 9.72 0.21
CA ALA A 91 3.42 8.51 0.77
C ALA A 91 2.41 7.50 1.36
N ILE A 92 1.16 7.92 1.61
CA ILE A 92 0.09 7.03 2.10
C ILE A 92 -0.56 6.24 0.96
N PHE A 93 -0.45 6.69 -0.30
CA PHE A 93 -1.08 5.99 -1.43
C PHE A 93 -0.67 4.51 -1.55
N PRO A 94 0.62 4.14 -1.42
CA PRO A 94 1.03 2.73 -1.41
C PRO A 94 0.42 1.91 -0.26
N LEU A 95 0.04 2.51 0.88
CA LEU A 95 -0.64 1.78 1.96
C LEU A 95 -2.00 1.23 1.50
N LEU A 96 -2.63 1.84 0.50
CA LEU A 96 -3.88 1.33 -0.07
C LEU A 96 -3.71 -0.08 -0.66
N LEU A 97 -2.53 -0.39 -1.20
CA LEU A 97 -2.15 -1.73 -1.67
C LEU A 97 -1.61 -2.63 -0.57
N LEU A 98 -1.02 -2.07 0.49
CA LEU A 98 -0.47 -2.86 1.59
C LEU A 98 -1.56 -3.71 2.26
N VAL A 99 -2.78 -3.19 2.35
CA VAL A 99 -3.93 -3.90 2.94
C VAL A 99 -4.34 -5.14 2.14
N PRO A 100 -4.67 -5.06 0.83
CA PRO A 100 -4.99 -6.25 0.04
C PRO A 100 -3.80 -7.21 -0.02
N PHE A 101 -2.56 -6.71 -0.10
CA PHE A 101 -1.35 -7.55 -0.03
C PHE A 101 -1.32 -8.38 1.26
N MET A 102 -1.42 -7.74 2.42
CA MET A 102 -1.39 -8.41 3.72
C MET A 102 -2.58 -9.37 3.88
N HIS A 103 -3.73 -9.03 3.31
CA HIS A 103 -4.88 -9.94 3.31
C HIS A 103 -4.57 -11.27 2.61
N TYR A 104 -4.03 -11.23 1.40
CA TYR A 104 -3.73 -12.44 0.64
C TYR A 104 -2.57 -13.24 1.25
N VAL A 105 -1.50 -12.55 1.70
CA VAL A 105 -0.28 -13.21 2.16
C VAL A 105 -0.42 -13.74 3.60
N VAL A 106 -1.00 -12.96 4.51
CA VAL A 106 -1.03 -13.31 5.94
C VAL A 106 -2.29 -14.11 6.30
N LEU A 107 -3.48 -13.69 5.83
CA LEU A 107 -4.74 -14.35 6.21
C LEU A 107 -5.01 -15.55 5.34
N ARG A 108 -4.95 -15.36 4.03
CA ARG A 108 -5.20 -16.45 3.08
C ARG A 108 -3.98 -17.36 2.92
N ARG A 109 -2.83 -16.99 3.52
CA ARG A 109 -1.56 -17.73 3.46
C ARG A 109 -1.17 -18.09 2.03
N GLU A 110 -1.51 -17.23 1.09
CA GLU A 110 -1.20 -17.46 -0.30
C GLU A 110 0.28 -17.16 -0.56
N ARG A 111 0.86 -17.88 -1.53
CA ARG A 111 2.28 -17.72 -1.86
C ARG A 111 2.55 -16.32 -2.42
N LEU A 112 3.74 -15.81 -2.12
CA LEU A 112 4.27 -14.61 -2.76
C LEU A 112 4.61 -14.92 -4.21
N ILE A 113 4.27 -13.99 -5.09
CA ILE A 113 4.56 -14.08 -6.52
C ILE A 113 5.84 -13.30 -6.78
N PHE A 114 6.88 -14.02 -7.20
CA PHE A 114 8.14 -13.45 -7.66
C PHE A 114 8.24 -13.60 -9.18
N THR A 115 8.30 -12.48 -9.89
CA THR A 115 8.44 -12.47 -11.35
C THR A 115 9.90 -12.28 -11.75
N LYS A 116 10.26 -12.69 -12.98
CA LYS A 116 11.59 -12.39 -13.54
C LYS A 116 11.89 -10.89 -13.54
N LEU A 117 10.86 -10.06 -13.72
CA LEU A 117 10.97 -8.60 -13.68
C LEU A 117 11.43 -8.08 -12.31
N MET A 118 10.99 -8.69 -11.20
CA MET A 118 11.49 -8.32 -9.87
C MET A 118 13.01 -8.50 -9.77
N GLY A 119 13.54 -9.58 -10.35
CA GLY A 119 14.98 -9.82 -10.40
C GLY A 119 15.70 -8.70 -11.15
N LEU A 120 15.15 -8.26 -12.28
CA LEU A 120 15.71 -7.13 -13.05
C LEU A 120 15.63 -5.81 -12.28
N LEU A 121 14.51 -5.55 -11.59
CA LEU A 121 14.37 -4.37 -10.73
C LEU A 121 15.37 -4.37 -9.57
N ALA A 122 15.63 -5.54 -8.97
CA ALA A 122 16.63 -5.69 -7.93
C ALA A 122 18.05 -5.45 -8.46
N VAL A 123 18.37 -5.96 -9.65
CA VAL A 123 19.66 -5.66 -10.31
C VAL A 123 19.78 -4.16 -10.60
N LEU A 124 18.73 -3.53 -11.10
CA LEU A 124 18.73 -2.08 -11.35
C LEU A 124 18.89 -1.29 -10.03
N LEU A 125 18.26 -1.73 -8.94
CA LEU A 125 18.43 -1.15 -7.62
C LEU A 125 19.89 -1.23 -7.17
N LEU A 126 20.53 -2.38 -7.34
CA LEU A 126 21.96 -2.55 -7.03
C LEU A 126 22.83 -1.60 -7.84
N ILE A 127 22.57 -1.46 -9.14
CA ILE A 127 23.27 -0.51 -10.00
C ILE A 127 23.08 0.93 -9.49
N GLN A 128 21.86 1.31 -9.10
CA GLN A 128 21.60 2.64 -8.55
C GLN A 128 22.28 2.87 -7.20
N ILE A 129 22.34 1.88 -6.32
CA ILE A 129 23.07 1.97 -5.05
C ILE A 129 24.55 2.24 -5.33
N LEU A 130 25.17 1.46 -6.21
CA LEU A 130 26.57 1.63 -6.60
C LEU A 130 26.81 3.00 -7.27
N GLY A 131 25.90 3.43 -8.15
CA GLY A 131 25.95 4.74 -8.79
C GLY A 131 25.81 5.89 -7.79
N THR A 132 24.95 5.75 -6.78
CA THR A 132 24.75 6.73 -5.71
C THR A 132 25.98 6.85 -4.82
N MET A 133 26.64 5.74 -4.51
CA MET A 133 27.90 5.73 -3.74
C MET A 133 29.04 6.45 -4.46
N ASN A 134 29.01 6.47 -5.80
CA ASN A 134 30.04 7.10 -6.62
C ASN A 134 29.62 8.48 -7.19
N ALA A 135 28.51 9.04 -6.71
CA ALA A 135 27.98 10.30 -7.21
C ALA A 135 28.72 11.52 -6.63
N PHE A 136 28.93 12.54 -7.46
CA PHE A 136 29.51 13.82 -7.03
C PHE A 136 28.63 14.55 -5.98
N ASP A 137 27.31 14.42 -6.08
CA ASP A 137 26.36 14.89 -5.07
C ASP A 137 25.50 13.73 -4.58
N VAL A 138 25.95 13.13 -3.48
CA VAL A 138 25.28 12.00 -2.83
C VAL A 138 23.87 12.38 -2.35
N ARG A 139 23.64 13.64 -1.96
CA ARG A 139 22.33 14.06 -1.45
C ARG A 139 21.31 14.06 -2.57
N LEU A 140 21.66 14.61 -3.73
CA LEU A 140 20.77 14.58 -4.90
C LEU A 140 20.53 13.15 -5.40
N ALA A 141 21.59 12.33 -5.46
CA ALA A 141 21.50 10.94 -5.91
C ALA A 141 20.63 10.07 -4.98
N SER A 142 20.72 10.27 -3.65
CA SER A 142 19.95 9.51 -2.68
C SER A 142 18.44 9.71 -2.83
N ALA A 143 17.98 10.91 -3.19
CA ALA A 143 16.57 11.19 -3.44
C ALA A 143 16.05 10.36 -4.64
N GLY A 144 16.85 10.25 -5.70
CA GLY A 144 16.52 9.40 -6.85
C GLY A 144 16.42 7.93 -6.49
N LEU A 145 17.36 7.43 -5.68
CA LEU A 145 17.36 6.05 -5.17
C LEU A 145 16.09 5.75 -4.36
N PHE A 146 15.70 6.63 -3.44
CA PHE A 146 14.48 6.45 -2.64
C PHE A 146 13.21 6.45 -3.49
N ASN A 147 13.11 7.35 -4.47
CA ASN A 147 11.97 7.36 -5.39
C ASN A 147 11.90 6.06 -6.18
N PHE A 148 13.02 5.56 -6.70
CA PHE A 148 13.05 4.29 -7.42
C PHE A 148 12.71 3.09 -6.51
N LEU A 149 13.20 3.07 -5.27
CA LEU A 149 12.88 2.03 -4.31
C LEU A 149 11.37 1.99 -4.02
N ILE A 150 10.75 3.14 -3.74
CA ILE A 150 9.33 3.21 -3.38
C ILE A 150 8.46 3.02 -4.62
N GLU A 151 8.64 3.85 -5.65
CA GLU A 151 7.75 3.88 -6.82
C GLU A 151 8.02 2.74 -7.80
N GLY A 152 9.27 2.32 -7.92
CA GLY A 152 9.67 1.22 -8.79
C GLY A 152 9.51 -0.13 -8.11
N VAL A 153 10.25 -0.37 -7.02
CA VAL A 153 10.38 -1.72 -6.44
C VAL A 153 9.19 -2.07 -5.54
N VAL A 154 8.88 -1.23 -4.55
CA VAL A 154 7.83 -1.51 -3.56
C VAL A 154 6.46 -1.52 -4.20
N ILE A 155 6.10 -0.48 -4.97
CA ILE A 155 4.79 -0.42 -5.64
C ILE A 155 4.63 -1.59 -6.61
N TYR A 156 5.65 -1.92 -7.42
CA TYR A 156 5.58 -3.08 -8.32
C TYR A 156 5.33 -4.38 -7.56
N PHE A 157 6.09 -4.63 -6.48
CA PHE A 157 5.93 -5.82 -5.67
C PHE A 157 4.53 -5.94 -5.08
N LEU A 158 4.02 -4.85 -4.51
CA LEU A 158 2.68 -4.81 -3.93
C LEU A 158 1.61 -5.03 -5.00
N LEU A 159 1.74 -4.41 -6.16
CA LEU A 159 0.77 -4.51 -7.26
C LEU A 159 0.66 -5.95 -7.79
N VAL A 160 1.79 -6.59 -8.07
CA VAL A 160 1.85 -7.99 -8.55
C VAL A 160 1.20 -8.94 -7.53
N ASN A 161 1.42 -8.70 -6.24
CA ASN A 161 0.86 -9.54 -5.19
C ASN A 161 -0.58 -9.18 -4.80
N ALA A 162 -1.09 -8.01 -5.19
CA ALA A 162 -2.48 -7.59 -4.99
C ALA A 162 -3.41 -8.02 -6.14
N ILE A 163 -2.94 -7.99 -7.40
CA ILE A 163 -3.74 -8.40 -8.57
C ILE A 163 -3.64 -9.92 -8.76
N ARG A 164 -4.50 -10.67 -8.07
CA ARG A 164 -4.45 -12.15 -8.07
C ARG A 164 -5.43 -12.83 -9.00
N THR A 165 -6.48 -12.15 -9.45
CA THR A 165 -7.52 -12.76 -10.29
C THR A 165 -7.53 -12.20 -11.69
N ARG A 166 -7.86 -13.04 -12.69
CA ARG A 166 -8.01 -12.61 -14.09
C ARG A 166 -9.06 -11.51 -14.24
N LYS A 167 -10.11 -11.54 -13.42
CA LYS A 167 -11.17 -10.51 -13.40
C LYS A 167 -10.59 -9.16 -12.96
N THR A 168 -9.83 -9.13 -11.87
CA THR A 168 -9.16 -7.91 -11.39
C THR A 168 -8.13 -7.41 -12.40
N LEU A 169 -7.37 -8.31 -13.04
CA LEU A 169 -6.42 -7.95 -14.09
C LEU A 169 -7.12 -7.31 -15.29
N SER A 170 -8.21 -7.91 -15.79
CA SER A 170 -8.97 -7.36 -16.92
C SER A 170 -9.55 -5.97 -16.60
N ARG A 171 -10.02 -5.77 -15.37
CA ARG A 171 -10.51 -4.46 -14.89
C ARG A 171 -9.39 -3.45 -14.75
N ALA A 172 -8.24 -3.86 -14.22
CA ALA A 172 -7.06 -3.01 -14.12
C ALA A 172 -6.58 -2.57 -15.52
N VAL A 173 -6.53 -3.48 -16.50
CA VAL A 173 -6.21 -3.13 -17.89
C VAL A 173 -7.21 -2.15 -18.47
N LEU A 174 -8.51 -2.35 -18.23
CA LEU A 174 -9.54 -1.40 -18.68
C LEU A 174 -9.35 -0.02 -18.06
N ILE A 175 -9.06 0.05 -16.76
CA ILE A 175 -8.76 1.31 -16.07
C ILE A 175 -7.53 2.00 -16.69
N VAL A 176 -6.48 1.22 -16.97
CA VAL A 176 -5.28 1.74 -17.64
C VAL A 176 -5.62 2.34 -19.00
N LEU A 177 -6.41 1.64 -19.80
CA LEU A 177 -6.87 2.14 -21.10
C LEU A 177 -7.66 3.44 -20.98
N VAL A 178 -8.59 3.52 -20.02
CA VAL A 178 -9.38 4.74 -19.79
C VAL A 178 -8.53 5.89 -19.28
N SER A 179 -7.52 5.62 -18.43
CA SER A 179 -6.62 6.65 -17.90
C SER A 179 -5.61 7.19 -18.90
N ALA A 180 -5.40 6.48 -20.01
CA ALA A 180 -4.45 6.84 -21.06
C ALA A 180 -5.08 7.72 -22.16
N ILE A 181 -6.40 7.95 -22.10
CA ILE A 181 -7.17 8.82 -23.00
C ILE A 181 -7.31 10.19 -22.33
#